data_AF-A0A8W4FL62-F1
#
_entry.id   AF-A0A8W4FL62-F1
#
_cell.length_a   1.000
_cell.length_b   1.000
_cell.length_c   1.000
_cell.angle_alpha   90.00
_cell.angle_beta   90.00
_cell.angle_gamma   90.00
#
_symmetry.space_group_name_H-M   'P 1'
#
loop_
_entity.id
_entity.type
_entity.pdbx_description
1 polymer ?
#
loop_
_entity_poly.entity_id
_entity_poly.type
_entity_poly.pdbx_seq_one_letter_code
_entity_poly.pdbx_strand_id
1 'polypeptide(L)'
;MVSHGPGFNPLEWRVDEQKSLSSQIILLLEKPGTAVEVGGVLIPMIGFIGLGMGSAALYLLRLALRSPDVCWDRKNNPEPWNRLSPNDQYKFLAVSTDYKKLKKDRPDF
;
A
#
# COMPACT_ATOMS: atom_id res chain seq x y z
N MET A 1 -71.54 15.32 -29.37
CA MET A 1 -70.65 15.32 -28.18
C MET A 1 -69.24 15.57 -28.69
N VAL A 2 -68.78 16.82 -28.69
CA VAL A 2 -67.40 17.16 -29.11
C VAL A 2 -66.54 17.09 -27.86
N SER A 3 -65.67 16.09 -27.79
CA SER A 3 -64.69 15.95 -26.73
C SER A 3 -63.61 17.01 -26.95
N HIS A 4 -63.56 18.03 -26.09
CA HIS A 4 -62.45 18.98 -26.09
C HIS A 4 -61.19 18.22 -25.65
N GLY A 5 -60.28 17.97 -26.60
CA GLY A 5 -58.95 17.44 -26.31
C GLY A 5 -58.19 18.40 -25.39
N PRO A 6 -57.20 17.89 -24.63
CA PRO A 6 -56.42 18.72 -23.70
C PRO A 6 -55.82 19.90 -24.46
N GLY A 7 -56.15 21.11 -24.01
CA GLY A 7 -55.69 22.35 -24.62
C GLY A 7 -54.17 22.42 -24.56
N PHE A 8 -53.54 22.66 -25.70
CA PHE A 8 -52.10 22.85 -25.81
C PHE A 8 -51.67 24.06 -24.99
N ASN A 9 -50.98 23.84 -23.87
CA ASN A 9 -50.43 24.89 -23.03
C ASN A 9 -49.03 25.25 -23.54
N PRO A 10 -48.79 26.47 -24.07
CA PRO A 10 -47.51 26.85 -24.68
C PRO A 10 -46.33 26.98 -23.71
N LEU A 11 -46.53 26.70 -22.42
CA LEU A 11 -45.52 26.75 -21.38
C LEU A 11 -45.17 25.34 -20.86
N GLU A 12 -45.98 24.33 -21.19
CA GLU A 12 -45.80 22.95 -20.74
C GLU A 12 -44.51 22.34 -21.30
N TRP A 13 -44.25 22.57 -22.59
CA TRP A 13 -43.02 22.10 -23.25
C TRP A 13 -41.74 22.65 -22.61
N ARG A 14 -41.76 23.90 -22.09
CA ARG A 14 -40.60 24.46 -21.39
C ARG A 14 -40.38 23.82 -20.03
N VAL A 15 -41.46 23.44 -19.34
CA VAL A 15 -41.37 22.75 -18.04
C VAL A 15 -40.86 21.33 -18.25
N ASP A 16 -41.31 20.63 -19.29
CA ASP A 16 -40.83 19.29 -19.63
C ASP A 16 -39.36 19.28 -20.04
N GLU A 17 -38.93 20.29 -20.80
CA GLU A 17 -37.53 20.47 -21.17
C GLU A 17 -36.67 20.79 -19.94
N GLN A 18 -37.14 21.68 -19.06
CA GLN A 18 -36.44 21.94 -17.79
C GLN A 18 -36.35 20.66 -16.96
N LYS A 19 -37.44 19.91 -16.83
CA LYS A 19 -37.48 18.65 -16.07
C LYS A 19 -36.54 17.59 -16.66
N SER A 20 -36.47 17.49 -17.99
CA SER A 20 -35.53 16.63 -18.71
C SER A 20 -34.08 17.03 -18.43
N LEU A 21 -33.76 18.33 -18.53
CA LEU A 21 -32.42 18.86 -18.25
C LEU A 21 -32.04 18.68 -16.78
N SER A 22 -32.96 18.94 -15.85
CA SER A 22 -32.76 18.75 -14.42
C SER A 22 -32.61 17.28 -14.06
N SER A 23 -33.36 16.38 -14.69
CA SER A 23 -33.16 14.94 -14.54
C SER A 23 -31.79 14.50 -15.02
N GLN A 24 -31.29 15.01 -16.16
CA GLN A 24 -29.93 14.67 -16.63
C GLN A 24 -28.83 15.25 -15.72
N ILE A 25 -29.01 16.45 -15.18
CA ILE A 25 -28.08 17.05 -14.21
C ILE A 25 -28.07 16.24 -12.90
N ILE A 26 -29.25 15.86 -12.39
CA ILE A 26 -29.39 15.05 -11.17
C ILE A 26 -28.82 13.64 -11.38
N LEU A 27 -29.05 13.00 -12.53
CA LEU A 27 -28.45 11.69 -12.87
C LEU A 27 -26.92 11.74 -13.01
N LEU A 28 -26.34 12.90 -13.35
CA LEU A 28 -24.90 13.11 -13.38
C LEU A 28 -24.31 13.34 -11.97
N LEU A 29 -25.07 14.01 -11.10
CA LEU A 29 -24.71 14.32 -9.71
C LEU A 29 -24.94 13.14 -8.74
N GLU A 30 -25.86 12.24 -9.07
CA GLU A 30 -26.15 11.00 -8.32
C GLU A 30 -25.35 9.81 -8.86
N LYS A 31 -24.02 9.98 -8.98
CA LYS A 31 -23.10 8.84 -9.04
C LYS A 31 -22.57 8.55 -7.63
N PRO A 32 -23.16 7.60 -6.88
CA PRO A 32 -22.56 7.12 -5.65
C PRO A 32 -21.34 6.26 -6.01
N GLY A 33 -20.19 6.93 -6.13
CA GLY A 33 -18.96 6.33 -6.64
C GLY A 33 -17.71 6.89 -5.96
N THR A 34 -17.78 7.14 -4.65
CA THR A 34 -16.59 7.31 -3.79
C THR A 34 -15.88 5.96 -3.62
N ALA A 35 -15.51 5.34 -4.72
CA ALA A 35 -14.60 4.23 -4.78
C ALA A 35 -13.61 4.58 -5.88
N VAL A 36 -12.55 5.32 -5.50
CA VAL A 36 -11.23 5.08 -6.07
C VAL A 36 -11.29 5.04 -7.62
N GLU A 37 -11.67 6.14 -8.29
CA GLU A 37 -11.31 6.35 -9.71
C GLU A 37 -9.82 6.68 -9.81
N VAL A 38 -9.02 5.83 -9.18
CA VAL A 38 -7.57 5.72 -9.36
C VAL A 38 -7.44 5.01 -10.69
N GLY A 39 -7.55 5.77 -11.78
CA GLY A 39 -7.56 5.26 -13.16
C GLY A 39 -6.52 4.16 -13.35
N GLY A 40 -6.81 3.12 -14.13
CA GLY A 40 -6.18 1.78 -14.08
C GLY A 40 -4.65 1.66 -14.04
N VAL A 41 -3.90 2.76 -14.22
CA VAL A 41 -2.46 2.90 -14.06
C VAL A 41 -2.02 3.24 -12.62
N LEU A 42 -2.87 3.89 -11.82
CA LEU A 42 -2.50 4.40 -10.49
C LEU A 42 -2.54 3.32 -9.38
N ILE A 43 -3.41 2.30 -9.51
CA ILE A 43 -3.44 1.13 -8.62
C ILE A 43 -2.10 0.37 -8.62
N PRO A 44 -1.52 -0.03 -9.77
CA PRO A 44 -0.24 -0.71 -9.77
C PRO A 44 0.91 0.19 -9.30
N MET A 45 0.89 1.50 -9.58
CA MET A 45 1.91 2.43 -9.08
C MET A 45 1.93 2.50 -7.54
N ILE A 46 0.77 2.65 -6.90
CA ILE A 46 0.69 2.69 -5.44
C ILE A 46 1.14 1.34 -4.85
N GLY A 47 0.82 0.23 -5.51
CA GLY A 47 1.29 -1.10 -5.14
C GLY A 47 2.82 -1.20 -5.13
N PHE A 48 3.50 -0.75 -6.20
CA PHE A 48 4.97 -0.77 -6.26
C PHE A 48 5.64 0.17 -5.27
N ILE A 49 5.07 1.36 -5.04
CA ILE A 49 5.58 2.32 -4.07
C ILE A 49 5.43 1.76 -2.64
N GLY A 50 4.27 1.20 -2.31
CA GLY A 50 4.02 0.56 -1.02
C GLY A 50 4.93 -0.66 -0.80
N LEU A 51 5.14 -1.47 -1.83
CA LEU A 51 6.07 -2.60 -1.79
C LEU A 51 7.52 -2.14 -1.62
N GLY A 52 7.94 -1.10 -2.34
CA GLY A 52 9.28 -0.50 -2.22
C GLY A 52 9.53 0.11 -0.85
N MET A 53 8.61 0.93 -0.34
CA MET A 53 8.72 1.53 0.99
C MET A 53 8.64 0.48 2.10
N GLY A 54 7.72 -0.48 1.98
CA GLY A 54 7.58 -1.58 2.94
C GLY A 54 8.82 -2.46 3.00
N SER A 55 9.37 -2.86 1.85
CA SER A 55 10.59 -3.66 1.78
C SER A 55 11.82 -2.92 2.31
N ALA A 56 11.96 -1.62 2.01
CA ALA A 56 13.03 -0.79 2.57
C ALA A 56 12.93 -0.68 4.10
N ALA A 57 11.73 -0.40 4.63
CA ALA A 57 11.51 -0.33 6.07
C ALA A 57 11.78 -1.66 6.78
N LEU A 58 11.32 -2.77 6.21
CA LEU A 58 11.59 -4.12 6.73
C LEU A 58 13.09 -4.45 6.71
N TYR A 59 13.83 -4.05 5.68
CA TYR A 59 15.27 -4.27 5.60
C TYR A 59 16.03 -3.49 6.68
N LEU A 60 15.68 -2.21 6.87
CA LEU A 60 16.25 -1.38 7.94
C LEU A 60 15.92 -1.94 9.32
N LEU A 61 14.69 -2.41 9.55
CA LEU A 61 14.30 -3.05 10.81
C LEU A 61 15.10 -4.33 11.08
N ARG A 62 15.28 -5.18 10.06
CA ARG A 62 16.13 -6.38 10.15
C ARG A 62 17.57 -6.01 10.46
N LEU A 63 18.10 -4.97 9.83
CA LEU A 63 19.47 -4.50 10.07
C LEU A 63 19.59 -3.95 11.49
N ALA A 64 18.64 -3.15 11.96
CA ALA A 64 18.64 -2.59 13.31
C ALA A 64 18.62 -3.69 14.39
N LEU A 65 17.84 -4.76 14.20
CA LEU A 65 17.68 -5.82 15.21
C LEU A 65 18.77 -6.89 15.18
N ARG A 66 19.35 -7.19 14.01
CA ARG A 66 20.30 -8.29 13.83
C ARG A 66 21.72 -7.84 13.51
N SER A 67 22.01 -6.54 13.50
CA SER A 67 23.38 -6.05 13.28
C SER A 67 24.21 -6.09 14.54
N PRO A 68 25.44 -6.63 14.48
CA PRO A 68 26.38 -6.57 15.60
C PRO A 68 26.79 -5.15 15.95
N ASP A 69 26.64 -4.19 15.04
CA ASP A 69 26.99 -2.79 15.30
C ASP A 69 25.93 -2.04 16.12
N VAL A 70 24.74 -2.63 16.29
CA VAL A 70 23.61 -2.00 17.01
C VAL A 70 23.35 -2.76 18.31
N CYS A 71 23.83 -2.22 19.42
CA CYS A 71 23.66 -2.84 20.73
C CYS A 71 22.44 -2.26 21.47
N TRP A 72 21.31 -2.96 21.43
CA TRP A 72 20.10 -2.61 22.19
C TRP A 72 20.19 -2.94 23.68
N ASP A 73 21.00 -3.96 24.03
CA ASP A 73 21.17 -4.45 25.40
C ASP A 73 22.55 -4.06 25.94
N ARG A 74 22.66 -2.82 26.45
CA ARG A 74 23.91 -2.28 27.01
C ARG A 74 24.32 -2.86 28.37
N LYS A 75 23.41 -3.55 29.07
CA LYS A 75 23.65 -3.98 30.47
C LYS A 75 23.97 -5.46 30.59
N ASN A 76 23.33 -6.33 29.81
CA ASN A 76 23.49 -7.78 29.95
C ASN A 76 24.43 -8.36 28.86
N ASN A 77 24.67 -7.62 27.78
CA ASN A 77 25.61 -8.02 26.73
C ASN A 77 26.15 -6.79 25.98
N PRO A 78 27.04 -6.01 26.61
CA PRO A 78 27.66 -4.83 26.00
C PRO A 78 28.46 -5.16 24.73
N GLU A 79 28.78 -6.44 24.52
CA GLU A 79 29.48 -6.99 23.38
C GLU A 79 28.52 -7.81 22.48
N PRO A 80 27.80 -7.17 21.54
CA PRO A 80 26.82 -7.83 20.68
C PRO A 80 27.39 -8.99 19.85
N TRP A 81 28.71 -8.99 19.60
CA TRP A 81 29.42 -10.07 18.90
C TRP A 81 29.53 -11.37 19.69
N ASN A 82 29.40 -11.37 21.02
CA ASN A 82 29.58 -12.59 21.82
C ASN A 82 28.45 -13.63 21.61
N ARG A 83 27.30 -13.19 21.08
CA ARG A 83 26.13 -14.06 20.80
C ARG A 83 26.09 -14.57 19.36
N LEU A 84 26.97 -14.09 18.47
CA LEU A 84 27.00 -14.49 17.07
C LEU A 84 27.77 -15.80 16.93
N SER A 85 27.06 -16.88 16.58
CA SER A 85 27.70 -18.14 16.23
C SER A 85 28.34 -18.04 14.85
N PRO A 86 29.47 -18.73 14.57
CA PRO A 86 30.05 -18.79 13.21
C PRO A 86 29.09 -19.31 12.14
N ASN A 87 28.04 -20.02 12.57
CA ASN A 87 26.98 -20.54 11.71
C ASN A 87 25.90 -19.49 11.40
N ASP A 88 25.84 -18.40 12.17
CA ASP A 88 24.81 -17.38 11.99
C ASP A 88 25.10 -16.56 10.73
N GLN A 89 24.20 -16.71 9.76
CA GLN A 89 24.28 -15.98 8.53
C GLN A 89 23.77 -14.54 8.74
N TYR A 90 24.72 -13.64 8.99
CA TYR A 90 24.44 -12.21 9.11
C TYR A 90 23.89 -11.62 7.79
N LYS A 91 24.50 -12.00 6.66
CA LYS A 91 24.18 -11.47 5.32
C LYS A 91 22.86 -12.03 4.78
N PHE A 92 22.04 -11.19 4.16
CA PHE A 92 20.74 -11.61 3.59
C PHE A 92 20.90 -12.71 2.53
N LEU A 93 22.00 -12.69 1.76
CA LEU A 93 22.34 -13.69 0.76
C LEU A 93 23.78 -14.14 0.93
N ALA A 94 24.00 -15.45 0.83
CA ALA A 94 25.29 -16.08 0.89
C ALA A 94 25.46 -16.96 -0.36
N VAL A 95 26.11 -16.41 -1.38
CA VAL A 95 26.25 -17.08 -2.69
C VAL A 95 27.34 -18.15 -2.65
N SER A 96 28.40 -17.93 -1.87
CA SER A 96 29.59 -18.79 -1.88
C SER A 96 29.94 -19.39 -0.51
N THR A 97 29.29 -18.96 0.57
CA THR A 97 29.67 -19.34 1.93
C THR A 97 28.66 -20.31 2.51
N ASP A 98 29.09 -21.56 2.75
CA ASP A 98 28.29 -22.58 3.43
C ASP A 98 28.48 -22.45 4.94
N TYR A 99 27.64 -21.62 5.57
CA TYR A 99 27.73 -21.31 7.00
C TYR A 99 27.61 -22.55 7.89
N LYS A 100 26.96 -23.61 7.40
CA LYS A 100 26.80 -24.87 8.13
C LYS A 100 28.12 -25.61 8.37
N LYS A 101 29.15 -25.32 7.58
CA LYS A 101 30.48 -25.95 7.67
C LYS A 101 31.50 -25.09 8.40
N LEU A 102 31.15 -23.87 8.82
CA LEU A 102 32.05 -22.99 9.55
C LEU A 102 32.25 -23.51 10.98
N LYS A 103 33.51 -23.80 11.32
CA LYS A 103 33.92 -24.17 12.68
C LYS A 103 34.30 -22.91 13.47
N LYS A 104 34.00 -22.92 14.76
CA LYS A 104 34.44 -21.88 15.70
C LYS A 104 35.93 -22.07 15.96
N ASP A 105 36.75 -21.20 15.36
CA ASP A 105 38.22 -21.30 15.44
C ASP A 105 38.80 -20.56 16.66
N ARG A 106 37.97 -19.81 17.40
CA ARG A 106 38.41 -19.01 18.55
C ARG A 106 37.81 -19.53 19.86
N PRO A 107 38.61 -19.58 20.94
CA PRO A 107 38.12 -19.95 22.27
C PRO A 107 37.06 -18.96 22.77
N ASP A 108 36.16 -19.46 23.61
CA ASP A 108 35.16 -18.64 24.30
C ASP A 108 35.85 -17.73 25.34
N PHE A 109 35.38 -16.47 25.44
CA PHE A 109 35.82 -15.48 26.42
C PHE A 109 34.78 -15.31 27.53
#